data_AF-A0A6A6LLU9-F1
#
_entry.id   AF-A0A6A6LLU9-F1
#
_cell.length_a   1.000
_cell.length_b   1.000
_cell.length_c   1.000
_cell.angle_alpha   90.00
_cell.angle_beta   90.00
_cell.angle_gamma   90.00
#
_symmetry.space_group_name_H-M   'P 1'
#
loop_
_entity.id
_entity.type
_entity.pdbx_description
1 polymer ?
#
loop_
_entity_poly.entity_id
_entity_poly.type
_entity_poly.pdbx_seq_one_letter_code
_entity_poly.pdbx_strand_id
1 'polypeptide(L)'
;MSNQKKRNFQIEAFKHRVVVDPKYADKTWKILEHAIHEIYNHNASGLSFEELYRLGRMYNLFRRVPNGLLTIREVMTSHLRETGKQVVTDPERLKDPVEFVQRLLDEKDKYDSIISLAFNNDKTFQNALNSSFEYLLI
;
A
#
# COMPACT_ATOMS: atom_id res chain seq x y z
N MET A 1 60.48 -10.25 -16.27
CA MET A 1 59.16 -10.78 -15.86
C MET A 1 58.81 -10.16 -14.52
N SER A 2 57.83 -9.25 -14.46
CA SER A 2 57.52 -8.47 -13.25
C SER A 2 56.32 -9.07 -12.51
N ASN A 3 56.50 -9.42 -11.24
CA ASN A 3 55.52 -10.14 -10.43
C ASN A 3 54.54 -9.14 -9.76
N GLN A 4 53.30 -9.04 -10.27
CA GLN A 4 52.26 -8.19 -9.66
C GLN A 4 51.62 -8.91 -8.46
N LYS A 5 51.90 -8.40 -7.26
CA LYS A 5 51.32 -8.87 -5.99
C LYS A 5 49.82 -8.53 -5.95
N LYS A 6 48.94 -9.52 -6.12
CA LYS A 6 47.48 -9.35 -5.94
C LYS A 6 47.19 -8.95 -4.48
N ARG A 7 46.65 -7.74 -4.27
CA ARG A 7 46.17 -7.30 -2.96
C ARG A 7 44.81 -7.96 -2.70
N ASN A 8 44.72 -8.74 -1.63
CA ASN A 8 43.45 -9.30 -1.16
C ASN A 8 42.61 -8.15 -0.57
N PHE A 9 41.53 -7.78 -1.26
CA PHE A 9 40.50 -6.89 -0.72
C PHE A 9 39.46 -7.73 0.02
N GLN A 10 39.42 -7.61 1.34
CA GLN A 10 38.31 -8.12 2.15
C GLN A 10 37.38 -6.96 2.51
N ILE A 11 36.11 -7.07 2.11
CA ILE A 11 35.07 -6.11 2.49
C ILE A 11 34.44 -6.64 3.78
N GLU A 12 34.68 -5.95 4.91
CA GLU A 12 34.02 -6.30 6.17
C GLU A 12 32.56 -5.84 6.17
N ALA A 13 31.71 -6.63 6.82
CA ALA A 13 30.29 -6.30 6.98
C ALA A 13 30.13 -5.02 7.82
N PHE A 14 29.38 -4.05 7.29
CA PHE A 14 29.04 -2.83 8.02
C PHE A 14 28.23 -3.18 9.29
N LYS A 15 28.86 -3.13 10.47
CA LYS A 15 28.24 -3.36 11.78
C LYS A 15 27.74 -2.08 12.44
N HIS A 16 27.24 -1.11 11.66
CA HIS A 16 26.64 0.08 12.25
C HIS A 16 25.20 -0.27 12.68
N ARG A 17 24.94 -0.41 13.98
CA ARG A 17 23.58 -0.42 14.50
C ARG A 17 23.00 0.95 14.21
N VAL A 18 22.11 1.02 13.21
CA VAL A 18 21.33 2.23 12.95
C VAL A 18 20.40 2.41 14.15
N VAL A 19 20.76 3.31 15.05
CA VAL A 19 19.83 3.80 16.07
C VAL A 19 18.88 4.71 15.33
N VAL A 20 17.69 4.20 15.01
CA VAL A 20 16.63 5.01 14.39
C VAL A 20 16.24 6.05 15.42
N ASP A 21 16.55 7.32 15.13
CA ASP A 21 16.09 8.47 15.94
C ASP A 21 14.56 8.33 16.11
N PRO A 22 14.03 8.36 17.34
CA PRO A 22 12.59 8.30 17.58
C PRO A 22 11.78 9.29 16.73
N LYS A 23 12.36 10.46 16.43
CA LYS A 23 11.74 11.50 15.60
C LYS A 23 11.81 11.20 14.10
N TYR A 24 12.67 10.27 13.66
CA TYR A 24 12.73 9.82 12.28
C TYR A 24 11.48 9.04 11.90
N ALA A 25 10.97 8.20 12.81
CA ALA A 25 9.71 7.49 12.62
C ALA A 25 8.55 8.48 12.46
N ASP A 26 8.44 9.47 13.34
CA ASP A 26 7.40 10.51 13.27
C ASP A 26 7.49 11.35 11.99
N LYS A 27 8.70 11.74 11.58
CA LYS A 27 8.91 12.50 10.35
C LYS A 27 8.55 11.67 9.11
N THR A 28 8.94 10.39 9.10
CA THR A 28 8.60 9.45 8.02
C THR A 28 7.09 9.23 7.97
N TRP A 29 6.44 9.13 9.13
CA TRP A 29 5.00 9.00 9.25
C TRP A 29 4.24 10.20 8.70
N LYS A 30 4.67 11.43 9.00
CA LYS A 30 4.06 12.65 8.43
C LYS A 30 4.17 12.72 6.91
N ILE A 31 5.31 12.29 6.35
CA ILE A 31 5.50 12.23 4.89
C ILE A 31 4.57 11.17 4.28
N LEU A 32 4.40 10.03 4.96
CA LEU A 32 3.51 8.95 4.55
C LEU A 32 2.04 9.38 4.56
N GLU A 33 1.59 9.98 5.66
CA GLU A 33 0.22 10.49 5.84
C GLU A 33 -0.13 11.52 4.76
N HIS A 34 0.79 12.45 4.50
CA HIS A 34 0.62 13.46 3.46
C HIS A 34 0.52 12.83 2.06
N ALA A 35 1.40 11.87 1.73
CA ALA A 35 1.37 11.19 0.43
C ALA A 35 0.08 10.38 0.21
N ILE A 36 -0.43 9.73 1.26
CA ILE A 36 -1.70 8.99 1.21
C ILE A 36 -2.87 9.98 1.02
N HIS A 37 -2.85 11.11 1.72
CA HIS A 37 -3.87 12.15 1.56
C HIS A 37 -3.85 12.79 0.16
N GLU A 38 -2.69 13.02 -0.44
CA GLU A 38 -2.60 13.55 -1.80
C GLU A 38 -3.13 12.56 -2.85
N ILE A 39 -2.81 11.27 -2.71
CA ILE A 39 -3.36 10.19 -3.56
C ILE A 39 -4.90 10.12 -3.43
N TYR A 40 -5.42 10.37 -2.22
CA TYR A 40 -6.86 10.31 -1.97
C TYR A 40 -7.61 11.55 -2.49
N ASN A 41 -7.02 12.74 -2.34
CA ASN A 41 -7.63 14.00 -2.77
C ASN A 41 -7.59 14.23 -4.29
N HIS A 42 -6.75 13.49 -5.02
CA HIS A 42 -6.74 13.48 -6.48
C HIS A 42 -7.45 12.25 -7.03
N ASN A 43 -8.78 12.33 -7.01
CA ASN A 43 -9.73 11.58 -7.83
C ASN A 43 -9.19 10.24 -8.38
N ALA A 44 -9.37 9.21 -7.57
CA ALA A 44 -9.21 7.77 -7.74
C ALA A 44 -9.43 7.11 -9.12
N SER A 45 -9.84 7.83 -10.16
CA SER A 45 -9.98 7.33 -11.53
C SER A 45 -8.62 7.37 -12.25
N GLY A 46 -7.79 6.35 -12.02
CA GLY A 46 -6.54 6.12 -12.75
C GLY A 46 -5.29 6.55 -11.98
N LEU A 47 -4.78 5.66 -11.12
CA LEU A 47 -3.46 5.83 -10.50
C LEU A 47 -2.41 5.94 -11.60
N SER A 48 -1.59 6.99 -11.51
CA SER A 48 -0.43 7.16 -12.39
C SER A 48 0.59 6.04 -12.15
N PHE A 49 1.40 5.75 -13.17
CA PHE A 49 2.51 4.81 -13.06
C PHE A 49 3.45 5.18 -11.89
N GLU A 50 3.61 6.48 -11.63
CA GLU A 50 4.42 6.97 -10.52
C GLU A 50 3.84 6.56 -9.15
N GLU A 51 2.53 6.67 -8.96
CA GLU A 51 1.87 6.28 -7.71
C GLU A 51 1.95 4.77 -7.49
N LEU A 52 1.71 3.96 -8.54
CA LEU A 52 1.87 2.51 -8.47
C LEU A 52 3.31 2.11 -8.12
N TYR A 53 4.29 2.78 -8.70
CA TYR A 53 5.70 2.55 -8.40
C TYR A 53 6.03 2.93 -6.95
N ARG A 54 5.52 4.07 -6.45
CA ARG A 54 5.68 4.48 -5.03
C ARG A 54 5.07 3.47 -4.07
N LEU A 55 3.86 2.98 -4.37
CA LEU A 55 3.19 1.95 -3.58
C LEU A 55 3.99 0.63 -3.56
N GLY A 56 4.52 0.20 -4.71
CA GLY A 56 5.36 -0.99 -4.77
C GLY A 56 6.67 -0.84 -4.01
N ARG A 57 7.29 0.34 -4.05
CA ARG A 57 8.48 0.67 -3.25
C ARG A 57 8.17 0.62 -1.75
N MET A 58 7.04 1.18 -1.34
CA MET A 58 6.57 1.14 0.05
C MET A 58 6.37 -0.32 0.51
N TYR A 59 5.59 -1.11 -0.22
CA TYR A 59 5.36 -2.52 0.08
C TYR A 59 6.68 -3.28 0.29
N ASN A 60 7.64 -3.10 -0.62
CA ASN A 60 8.95 -3.76 -0.54
C ASN A 60 9.80 -3.32 0.66
N LEU A 61 9.67 -2.07 1.12
CA LEU A 61 10.33 -1.58 2.32
C LEU A 61 9.71 -2.18 3.59
N PHE A 62 8.39 -2.08 3.72
CA PHE A 62 7.66 -2.58 4.89
C PHE A 62 7.69 -4.09 5.02
N ARG A 63 7.85 -4.83 3.91
CA ARG A 63 8.11 -6.28 3.94
C ARG A 63 9.35 -6.66 4.74
N ARG A 64 10.33 -5.77 4.87
CA ARG A 64 11.58 -6.00 5.61
C ARG A 64 11.48 -5.66 7.09
N VAL A 65 10.39 -5.03 7.50
CA VAL A 65 10.16 -4.58 8.88
C VAL A 65 9.19 -5.56 9.55
N PRO A 66 9.47 -6.03 10.77
CA PRO A 66 8.50 -6.81 11.55
C PRO A 66 7.15 -6.07 11.62
N ASN A 67 6.06 -6.78 11.37
CA ASN A 67 4.69 -6.24 11.31
C ASN A 67 4.41 -5.18 10.23
N GLY A 68 5.37 -4.83 9.37
CA GLY A 68 5.17 -3.77 8.38
C GLY A 68 4.07 -4.07 7.36
N LEU A 69 4.00 -5.31 6.87
CA LEU A 69 2.90 -5.73 5.97
C LEU A 69 1.54 -5.75 6.66
N LEU A 70 1.51 -6.08 7.96
CA LEU A 70 0.29 -6.05 8.75
C LEU A 70 -0.23 -4.61 8.85
N THR A 71 0.64 -3.64 9.11
CA THR A 71 0.27 -2.21 9.15
C THR A 71 -0.29 -1.72 7.82
N ILE A 72 0.37 -2.02 6.69
CA ILE A 72 -0.16 -1.62 5.37
C ILE A 72 -1.53 -2.24 5.13
N ARG A 73 -1.71 -3.51 5.48
CA ARG A 73 -3.00 -4.21 5.33
C ARG A 73 -4.10 -3.58 6.18
N GLU A 74 -3.81 -3.21 7.42
CA GLU A 74 -4.76 -2.54 8.31
C GLU A 74 -5.17 -1.17 7.77
N VAL A 75 -4.21 -0.37 7.29
CA VAL A 75 -4.49 0.93 6.66
C VAL A 75 -5.37 0.75 5.42
N MET A 76 -5.04 -0.20 4.54
CA MET A 76 -5.85 -0.51 3.35
C MET A 76 -7.28 -0.94 3.75
N THR A 77 -7.40 -1.83 4.72
CA THR A 77 -8.69 -2.35 5.20
C THR A 77 -9.55 -1.24 5.81
N SER A 78 -8.96 -0.37 6.63
CA SER A 78 -9.66 0.77 7.22
C SER A 78 -10.17 1.73 6.14
N HIS A 79 -9.31 2.03 5.16
CA HIS A 79 -9.65 2.90 4.05
C HIS A 79 -10.81 2.34 3.21
N LEU A 80 -10.74 1.05 2.86
CA LEU A 80 -11.78 0.35 2.11
C LEU A 80 -13.14 0.40 2.82
N ARG A 81 -13.13 0.18 4.14
CA ARG A 81 -14.36 0.23 4.94
C ARG A 81 -14.94 1.63 5.03
N GLU A 82 -14.10 2.66 5.13
CA GLU A 82 -14.56 4.05 5.20
C GLU A 82 -15.13 4.51 3.86
N THR A 83 -14.41 4.30 2.76
CA THR A 83 -14.88 4.60 1.41
C THR A 83 -16.14 3.80 1.09
N GLY A 84 -16.15 2.51 1.42
CA GLY A 84 -17.32 1.64 1.24
C GLY A 84 -18.54 2.14 2.01
N LYS A 85 -18.38 2.57 3.27
CA LYS A 85 -19.46 3.19 4.06
C LYS A 85 -20.05 4.41 3.36
N GLN A 86 -19.22 5.31 2.85
CA GLN A 86 -19.70 6.49 2.12
C GLN A 86 -20.55 6.11 0.90
N VAL A 87 -20.21 5.02 0.21
CA VAL A 87 -20.96 4.53 -0.95
C VAL A 87 -22.32 3.94 -0.54
N VAL A 88 -22.40 3.21 0.57
CA VAL A 88 -23.67 2.60 1.06
C VAL A 88 -24.57 3.56 1.83
N THR A 89 -24.04 4.62 2.45
CA THR A 89 -24.84 5.54 3.27
C THR A 89 -25.51 6.66 2.48
N ASP A 90 -25.12 6.87 1.22
CA ASP A 90 -25.68 7.93 0.38
C ASP A 90 -27.07 7.51 -0.16
N PRO A 91 -28.18 8.11 0.32
CA PRO A 91 -29.53 7.68 -0.03
C PRO A 91 -29.85 7.89 -1.51
N GLU A 92 -29.13 8.78 -2.20
CA GLU A 92 -29.29 8.96 -3.64
C GLU A 92 -28.63 7.85 -4.45
N ARG A 93 -27.55 7.26 -3.94
CA ARG A 93 -26.81 6.16 -4.60
C ARG A 93 -27.49 4.81 -4.44
N LEU A 94 -28.40 4.67 -3.48
CA LEU A 94 -29.21 3.48 -3.29
C LEU A 94 -30.45 3.42 -4.22
N LYS A 95 -30.73 4.49 -4.97
CA LYS A 95 -31.91 4.57 -5.86
C LYS A 95 -31.80 3.63 -7.07
N ASP A 96 -30.58 3.26 -7.48
CA ASP A 96 -30.31 2.30 -8.54
C ASP A 96 -29.39 1.18 -8.03
N PRO A 97 -29.96 0.00 -7.68
CA PRO A 97 -29.19 -1.14 -7.20
C PRO A 97 -28.14 -1.66 -8.20
N VAL A 98 -28.40 -1.54 -9.51
CA VAL A 98 -27.48 -2.01 -10.55
C VAL A 98 -26.29 -1.06 -10.64
N GLU A 99 -26.54 0.25 -10.63
CA GLU A 99 -25.47 1.26 -10.62
C GLU A 99 -24.64 1.18 -9.34
N PHE A 100 -25.27 0.96 -8.19
CA PHE A 100 -24.59 0.77 -6.92
C PHE A 100 -23.63 -0.45 -6.97
N VAL A 101 -24.12 -1.61 -7.42
CA VAL A 101 -23.28 -2.82 -7.54
C VAL A 101 -22.15 -2.60 -8.54
N GLN A 102 -22.41 -1.93 -9.67
CA GLN A 102 -21.37 -1.66 -10.66
C GLN A 102 -20.26 -0.79 -10.08
N ARG A 103 -20.58 0.31 -9.39
CA ARG A 103 -19.58 1.17 -8.74
C ARG A 103 -18.77 0.42 -7.69
N LEU A 104 -19.40 -0.49 -6.95
CA LEU A 104 -18.72 -1.32 -5.96
C LEU A 104 -17.74 -2.28 -6.64
N LEU A 105 -18.14 -2.91 -7.76
CA LEU A 105 -17.26 -3.77 -8.55
C LEU A 105 -16.08 -2.99 -9.15
N ASP A 106 -16.32 -1.79 -9.69
CA ASP A 106 -15.29 -0.94 -10.26
C ASP A 106 -14.24 -0.53 -9.20
N GLU A 107 -14.69 -0.19 -7.99
CA GLU A 107 -13.78 0.07 -6.86
C GLU A 107 -12.99 -1.18 -6.48
N LYS A 108 -13.64 -2.35 -6.41
CA LYS A 108 -12.93 -3.61 -6.12
C LYS A 108 -11.84 -3.89 -7.15
N ASP A 109 -12.16 -3.79 -8.44
CA ASP A 109 -11.24 -4.04 -9.56
C ASP A 109 -10.04 -3.10 -9.53
N LYS A 110 -10.26 -1.85 -9.10
CA LYS A 110 -9.18 -0.88 -8.89
C LYS A 110 -8.20 -1.36 -7.81
N TYR A 111 -8.69 -1.79 -6.64
CA TYR A 111 -7.81 -2.28 -5.57
C TYR A 111 -7.14 -3.61 -5.94
N ASP A 112 -7.83 -4.49 -6.65
CA ASP A 112 -7.23 -5.72 -7.18
C ASP A 112 -6.06 -5.41 -8.13
N SER A 113 -6.21 -4.40 -8.97
CA SER A 113 -5.12 -3.92 -9.85
C SER A 113 -3.93 -3.40 -9.06
N ILE A 114 -4.15 -2.66 -7.97
CA ILE A 114 -3.07 -2.19 -7.08
C ILE A 114 -2.35 -3.38 -6.43
N ILE A 115 -3.11 -4.35 -5.90
CA ILE A 115 -2.52 -5.51 -5.23
C ILE A 115 -1.70 -6.33 -6.23
N SER A 116 -2.22 -6.53 -7.44
CA SER A 116 -1.54 -7.25 -8.51
C SER A 116 -0.24 -6.54 -8.94
N LEU A 117 -0.30 -5.23 -9.20
CA LEU A 117 0.79 -4.46 -9.80
C LEU A 117 1.83 -3.97 -8.78
N ALA A 118 1.40 -3.56 -7.60
CA ALA A 118 2.27 -2.93 -6.60
C ALA A 118 2.63 -3.89 -5.45
N PHE A 119 1.72 -4.76 -5.03
CA PHE A 119 1.91 -5.62 -3.85
C PHE A 119 2.27 -7.06 -4.21
N ASN A 120 2.85 -7.28 -5.40
CA ASN A 120 3.27 -8.61 -5.87
C ASN A 120 2.16 -9.67 -5.81
N ASN A 121 0.90 -9.26 -6.01
CA ASN A 121 -0.25 -10.16 -5.94
C ASN A 121 -0.35 -10.90 -4.59
N ASP A 122 -0.06 -10.21 -3.49
CA ASP A 122 -0.04 -10.79 -2.14
C ASP A 122 -1.45 -11.27 -1.71
N LYS A 123 -1.58 -12.59 -1.53
CA LYS A 123 -2.86 -13.23 -1.17
C LYS A 123 -3.43 -12.73 0.15
N THR A 124 -2.59 -12.26 1.08
CA THR A 124 -3.10 -11.74 2.36
C THR A 124 -3.81 -10.41 2.18
N PHE A 125 -3.39 -9.60 1.20
CA PHE A 125 -4.05 -8.37 0.82
C PHE A 125 -5.30 -8.63 0.00
N GLN A 126 -5.28 -9.59 -0.94
CA GLN A 126 -6.49 -10.00 -1.67
C GLN A 126 -7.59 -10.50 -0.72
N ASN A 127 -7.22 -11.32 0.26
CA ASN A 127 -8.17 -11.80 1.25
C ASN A 127 -8.75 -10.64 2.09
N ALA A 128 -7.91 -9.69 2.51
CA ALA A 128 -8.36 -8.52 3.26
C ALA A 128 -9.30 -7.62 2.42
N LEU A 129 -9.01 -7.46 1.14
CA LEU A 129 -9.87 -6.76 0.18
C LEU A 129 -11.24 -7.45 0.09
N ASN A 130 -11.26 -8.75 -0.21
CA ASN A 130 -12.51 -9.51 -0.33
C ASN A 130 -13.34 -9.46 0.96
N SER A 131 -12.72 -9.66 2.13
CA SER A 131 -13.42 -9.55 3.41
C SER A 131 -13.95 -8.14 3.70
N SER A 132 -13.30 -7.09 3.18
CA SER A 132 -13.79 -5.72 3.32
C SER A 132 -15.02 -5.47 2.48
N PHE A 133 -15.08 -6.02 1.26
CA PHE A 133 -16.25 -5.91 0.39
C PHE A 133 -17.42 -6.78 0.85
N GLU A 134 -17.16 -8.00 1.34
CA GLU A 134 -18.19 -8.83 1.96
C GLU A 134 -18.85 -8.13 3.15
N TYR A 135 -18.06 -7.43 3.98
CA TYR A 135 -18.58 -6.65 5.10
C TYR A 135 -19.49 -5.49 4.67
N LEU A 136 -19.35 -4.96 3.46
CA LEU A 136 -20.19 -3.87 2.95
C LEU A 136 -21.54 -4.36 2.41
N LEU A 137 -21.68 -5.67 2.14
CA LEU A 137 -22.86 -6.29 1.56
C LEU A 137 -23.76 -6.99 2.60
N ILE A 138 -23.31 -7.07 3.85
CA ILE A 138 -24.02 -7.68 5.00
C ILE A 138 -24.56 -6.59 5.91
#